data_AF-X1NPQ8-F1
#
_entry.id   AF-X1NPQ8-F1
#
_cell.length_a   1.000
_cell.length_b   1.000
_cell.length_c   1.000
_cell.angle_alpha   90.00
_cell.angle_beta   90.00
_cell.angle_gamma   90.00
#
_symmetry.space_group_name_H-M   'P 1'
#
loop_
_entity.id
_entity.type
_entity.pdbx_description
1 polymer ?
#
loop_
_entity_poly.entity_id
_entity_poly.type
_entity_poly.pdbx_seq_one_letter_code
_entity_poly.pdbx_strand_id
1 'polypeptide(L)' 'MKKEYDLKKMKSRKNPYANRLKKQITIRLDNNTIEYFKKLAKETGFSYQTLIN' A
#
# COMPACT_ATOMS: atom_id res chain seq x y z
N MET A 1 9.33 -27.72 -15.82
CA MET A 1 9.49 -26.32 -15.35
C MET A 1 10.97 -25.96 -15.39
N LYS A 2 11.35 -24.79 -15.91
CA LYS A 2 12.78 -24.37 -15.96
C LYS A 2 13.29 -24.05 -14.56
N LYS A 3 14.52 -24.47 -14.27
CA LYS A 3 15.10 -24.53 -12.92
C LYS A 3 15.44 -23.18 -12.31
N GLU A 4 15.77 -22.15 -13.10
CA GLU A 4 16.03 -20.80 -12.60
C GLU A 4 16.01 -19.82 -13.77
N TYR A 5 15.36 -18.67 -13.58
CA TYR A 5 15.35 -17.59 -14.55
C TYR A 5 16.34 -16.52 -14.12
N ASP A 6 17.36 -16.29 -14.93
CA ASP A 6 18.32 -15.20 -14.76
C ASP A 6 17.67 -13.87 -15.21
N LEU A 7 16.97 -13.23 -14.27
CA LEU A 7 16.22 -11.98 -14.45
C LEU A 7 17.09 -10.84 -14.99
N LYS A 8 18.43 -10.94 -14.84
CA LYS A 8 19.41 -9.95 -15.31
C LYS A 8 19.66 -10.01 -16.82
N LYS A 9 19.46 -11.17 -17.46
CA LYS A 9 19.64 -11.37 -18.91
C LYS A 9 18.34 -11.27 -19.71
N MET A 10 17.19 -11.23 -19.02
CA MET A 10 15.89 -11.09 -19.67
C MET A 10 15.59 -9.62 -20.00
N LYS A 11 14.98 -9.38 -21.18
CA LYS A 11 14.48 -8.06 -21.55
C LYS A 11 13.39 -7.63 -20.57
N SER A 12 13.76 -6.81 -19.58
CA SER A 12 12.82 -6.26 -18.61
C SER A 12 11.77 -5.41 -19.32
N ARG A 13 10.50 -5.77 -19.15
CA ARG A 13 9.37 -4.95 -19.58
C ARG A 13 8.91 -4.15 -18.36
N LYS A 14 8.66 -2.84 -18.51
CA LYS A 14 8.05 -2.05 -17.44
C LYS A 14 6.71 -2.70 -17.08
N ASN A 15 6.48 -2.93 -15.79
CA ASN A 15 5.24 -3.51 -15.32
C ASN A 15 4.07 -2.59 -15.73
N PRO A 16 3.13 -3.03 -16.58
CA PRO A 16 2.02 -2.20 -17.06
C PRO A 16 1.05 -1.80 -15.93
N TYR A 17 1.11 -2.49 -14.79
CA TYR A 17 0.33 -2.19 -13.59
C TYR A 17 1.08 -1.31 -12.58
N ALA A 18 2.34 -0.93 -12.85
CA ALA A 18 3.12 -0.02 -12.00
C ALA A 18 2.39 1.30 -11.73
N ASN A 19 1.66 1.80 -12.74
CA ASN A 19 0.90 3.05 -12.62
C ASN A 19 -0.35 2.93 -11.71
N ARG A 20 -0.70 1.72 -11.27
CA ARG A 20 -1.85 1.45 -10.39
C ARG A 20 -1.45 1.28 -8.92
N LEU A 21 -0.15 1.34 -8.59
CA LEU A 21 0.39 0.83 -7.32
C LEU A 21 0.24 1.76 -6.10
N LYS A 22 -0.28 2.98 -6.25
CA LYS A 22 -0.84 3.77 -5.13
C LYS A 22 -1.53 4.99 -5.71
N LYS A 23 -2.82 5.19 -5.38
CA LYS A 23 -3.53 6.44 -5.70
C LYS A 23 -3.48 7.33 -4.47
N GLN A 24 -2.99 8.56 -4.64
CA GLN A 24 -3.12 9.58 -3.60
C GLN A 24 -4.57 10.05 -3.60
N ILE A 25 -5.26 9.88 -2.48
CA ILE A 25 -6.64 10.34 -2.28
C ILE A 25 -6.61 11.37 -1.15
N THR A 26 -7.26 12.52 -1.34
CA THR A 26 -7.47 13.52 -0.29
C THR A 26 -8.91 13.40 0.18
N ILE A 27 -9.10 13.02 1.45
CA ILE A 27 -10.42 12.85 2.08
C ILE A 27 -10.53 13.86 3.22
N ARG A 28 -11.66 14.54 3.33
CA ARG A 28 -11.96 15.34 4.53
C ARG A 28 -12.45 14.40 5.62
N LEU A 29 -11.76 14.39 6.75
CA LEU A 29 -12.11 13.58 7.91
C LEU A 29 -12.28 14.50 9.11
N ASP A 30 -13.25 14.16 9.96
CA ASP A 30 -13.45 14.85 11.22
C ASP A 30 -12.39 14.40 12.24
N ASN A 31 -12.09 15.29 13.20
CA ASN A 31 -11.08 15.02 14.24
C ASN A 31 -11.41 13.76 15.05
N ASN A 32 -12.70 13.51 15.33
CA ASN A 32 -13.15 12.34 16.09
C ASN A 32 -12.84 11.03 15.35
N THR A 33 -12.97 11.02 14.03
CA THR A 33 -12.65 9.85 13.19
C THR A 33 -11.16 9.54 13.26
N ILE A 34 -10.30 10.57 13.19
CA ILE A 34 -8.85 10.41 13.32
C ILE A 34 -8.48 9.84 14.68
N GLU A 35 -9.12 10.31 15.76
CA GLU A 35 -8.87 9.83 17.11
C GLU A 35 -9.28 8.36 17.29
N TYR A 36 -10.42 7.95 16.75
CA TYR A 36 -10.86 6.56 16.72
C TYR A 36 -9.83 5.64 16.06
N PHE A 37 -9.37 5.97 14.85
CA PHE A 37 -8.37 5.16 14.14
C PHE A 37 -6.99 5.18 14.81
N LYS A 38 -6.64 6.27 15.51
CA LYS A 38 -5.41 6.32 16.33
C LYS A 38 -5.48 5.36 17.52
N LYS A 39 -6.65 5.22 18.15
CA LYS A 39 -6.83 4.24 19.23
C LYS A 39 -6.75 2.81 18.67
N LEU A 40 -7.44 2.55 17.57
CA LEU A 40 -7.44 1.24 16.91
C LEU A 40 -6.04 0.84 16.42
N ALA A 41 -5.24 1.80 15.94
CA ALA A 41 -3.86 1.59 15.55
C ALA A 41 -2.96 1.14 16.72
N LYS A 42 -3.19 1.66 17.93
CA LYS A 42 -2.45 1.24 19.13
C LYS A 42 -2.75 -0.20 19.53
N GLU A 43 -3.98 -0.66 19.28
CA GLU A 43 -4.42 -2.01 19.62
C GLU A 43 -3.99 -3.04 18.58
N THR A 44 -4.03 -2.67 17.29
CA THR A 44 -3.75 -3.59 16.18
C THR A 44 -2.30 -3.58 15.72
N GLY A 45 -1.50 -2.58 16.13
CA GLY A 45 -0.12 -2.41 15.70
C GLY A 45 0.03 -1.90 14.26
N PHE A 46 -1.08 -1.70 13.53
CA PHE A 46 -1.08 -1.11 12.19
C PHE A 46 -1.21 0.41 12.26
N SER A 47 -0.70 1.12 11.25
CA SER A 47 -0.86 2.57 11.19
C SER A 47 -2.34 2.95 10.98
N TYR A 48 -2.79 4.06 11.56
CA TYR A 48 -4.15 4.56 11.36
C TYR A 48 -4.44 4.85 9.87
N GLN A 49 -3.42 5.20 9.08
CA GLN A 49 -3.54 5.43 7.63
C GLN A 49 -3.80 4.13 6.87
N THR A 50 -3.18 3.03 7.31
CA THR A 50 -3.42 1.69 6.75
C THR A 50 -4.83 1.21 7.09
N LEU A 51 -5.35 1.56 8.27
CA LEU A 51 -6.70 1.20 8.70
C LEU A 51 -7.80 2.00 7.98
N ILE A 52 -7.47 3.19 7.44
CA ILE A 52 -8.40 4.05 6.69
C ILE A 52 -8.48 3.67 5.20
N ASN A 53 -7.43 3.05 4.67
CA ASN A 53 -7.31 2.65 3.26
C ASN A 53 -8.04 1.34 2.97
#